data_AF-A0A9D6MIS6-F1
#
_entry.id   AF-A0A9D6MIS6-F1
#
_cell.length_a   1.000
_cell.length_b   1.000
_cell.length_c   1.000
_cell.angle_alpha   90.00
_cell.angle_beta   90.00
_cell.angle_gamma   90.00
#
_symmetry.space_group_name_H-M   'P 1'
#
loop_
_entity.id
_entity.type
_entity.pdbx_description
1 polymer ?
#
loop_
_entity_poly.entity_id
_entity_poly.type
_entity_poly.pdbx_seq_one_letter_code
_entity_poly.pdbx_strand_id
1 'polypeptide(L)' 'MIEAHIIGPSSSLYYSAPATAYDLENLRTHVRDANSASPHRVHVELMFDRSDRALAPEVSNLIREFTANGIAVRVL' A
#
# COMPACT_ATOMS: atom_id res chain seq x y z
N MET A 1 1.65 -6.58 11.62
CA MET A 1 0.90 -7.05 10.42
C MET A 1 0.52 -5.85 9.57
N ILE A 2 0.48 -6.02 8.25
CA ILE A 2 0.04 -5.00 7.28
C ILE A 2 -1.21 -5.55 6.58
N GLU A 3 -2.24 -4.71 6.49
CA GLU A 3 -3.41 -4.96 5.66
C GLU A 3 -3.59 -3.80 4.69
N ALA A 4 -3.89 -4.12 3.44
CA ALA A 4 -4.06 -3.13 2.40
C ALA A 4 -5.22 -3.53 1.48
N HIS A 5 -6.12 -2.58 1.24
CA HIS A 5 -7.16 -2.70 0.23
C HIS A 5 -6.82 -1.80 -0.95
N ILE A 6 -6.43 -2.41 -2.06
CA ILE A 6 -6.03 -1.74 -3.30
C ILE A 6 -7.25 -1.69 -4.21
N ILE A 7 -7.81 -0.50 -4.41
CA ILE A 7 -9.08 -0.28 -5.10
C ILE A 7 -8.79 0.40 -6.44
N GLY A 8 -9.11 -0.29 -7.54
CA GLY A 8 -9.08 0.27 -8.89
C GLY A 8 -10.49 0.31 -9.51
N PRO A 9 -10.62 0.89 -10.72
CA PRO A 9 -11.91 1.05 -11.38
C PRO A 9 -12.56 -0.27 -11.85
N SER A 10 -11.75 -1.29 -12.14
CA SER A 10 -12.21 -2.57 -12.70
C SER A 10 -11.96 -3.76 -11.78
N SER A 11 -11.13 -3.60 -10.75
CA SER A 11 -10.78 -4.66 -9.80
C SER A 11 -10.33 -4.07 -8.47
N SER A 12 -10.44 -4.90 -7.42
CA SER A 12 -9.93 -4.61 -6.09
C SER A 12 -9.10 -5.80 -5.63
N LEU A 13 -8.02 -5.55 -4.89
CA LEU A 13 -7.18 -6.58 -4.28
C LEU A 13 -7.07 -6.32 -2.79
N TYR A 14 -7.32 -7.35 -1.99
CA TYR A 14 -7.02 -7.34 -0.57
C TYR A 14 -5.68 -8.03 -0.33
N TYR A 15 -4.77 -7.33 0.33
CA TYR A 15 -3.45 -7.80 0.70
C TYR A 15 -3.33 -7.82 2.23
N SER A 16 -2.88 -8.93 2.79
CA SER A 16 -2.74 -9.12 4.23
C SER A 16 -1.52 -9.99 4.49
N ALA A 17 -0.53 -9.44 5.18
CA ALA A 17 0.75 -10.09 5.39
C ALA A 17 1.41 -9.64 6.70
N PRO A 18 2.42 -10.37 7.21
CA PRO A 18 3.29 -9.87 8.26
C PRO A 18 3.87 -8.51 7.90
N ALA A 19 4.27 -7.74 8.92
CA ALA A 19 4.95 -6.46 8.68
C ALA A 19 6.44 -6.75 8.56
N THR A 20 6.91 -7.14 7.38
CA THR A 20 8.35 -7.29 7.11
C THR A 20 8.75 -6.44 5.92
N ALA A 21 10.05 -6.19 5.75
CA ALA A 21 10.56 -5.49 4.56
C ALA A 21 10.16 -6.21 3.26
N TYR A 22 10.15 -7.55 3.25
CA TYR A 22 9.74 -8.34 2.10
C TYR A 22 8.25 -8.12 1.77
N ASP A 23 7.39 -8.10 2.79
CA ASP A 23 5.96 -7.89 2.62
C ASP A 23 5.64 -6.47 2.14
N LEU A 24 6.38 -5.46 2.61
CA LEU A 24 6.27 -4.08 2.12
C LEU A 24 6.64 -3.96 0.63
N GLU A 25 7.70 -4.64 0.18
CA GLU A 25 8.08 -4.67 -1.25
C GLU A 25 7.04 -5.41 -2.11
N ASN A 26 6.45 -6.49 -1.59
CA ASN A 26 5.35 -7.18 -2.27
C ASN A 26 4.11 -6.28 -2.40
N LEU A 27 3.74 -5.59 -1.33
CA LEU A 27 2.66 -4.60 -1.37
C LEU A 27 2.94 -3.50 -2.41
N ARG A 28 4.18 -2.96 -2.42
CA ARG A 28 4.61 -1.99 -3.43
C ARG A 28 4.40 -2.50 -4.85
N THR A 29 4.76 -3.76 -5.10
CA THR A 29 4.61 -4.40 -6.42
C THR A 29 3.14 -4.46 -6.83
N HIS A 30 2.25 -4.95 -5.96
CA HIS A 30 0.82 -5.03 -6.25
C HIS A 30 0.18 -3.66 -6.52
N VAL A 31 0.54 -2.64 -5.73
CA VAL A 31 0.04 -1.27 -5.93
C VAL A 31 0.54 -0.70 -7.25
N ARG A 32 1.81 -0.93 -7.61
CA ARG A 32 2.38 -0.47 -8.88
C ARG A 32 1.71 -1.12 -10.07
N ASP A 33 1.45 -2.42 -10.00
CA ASP A 33 0.79 -3.16 -11.08
C ASP A 33 -0.65 -2.66 -11.28
N ALA A 34 -1.38 -2.44 -10.18
CA ALA A 34 -2.72 -1.84 -10.22
C ALA A 34 -2.70 -0.43 -10.82
N ASN A 35 -1.76 0.42 -10.41
CA ASN A 35 -1.65 1.78 -10.95
C ASN A 35 -1.21 1.79 -12.42
N SER A 36 -0.38 0.83 -12.84
CA SER A 36 0.01 0.68 -14.25
C SER A 36 -1.18 0.30 -15.14
N ALA A 37 -2.08 -0.53 -14.62
CA ALA A 37 -3.31 -0.92 -15.32
C ALA A 37 -4.38 0.19 -15.35
N SER A 38 -4.38 1.10 -14.39
CA SER A 38 -5.36 2.21 -14.30
C SER A 38 -4.75 3.46 -13.66
N PRO A 39 -3.89 4.20 -14.40
CA PRO A 39 -3.11 5.30 -13.85
C PRO A 39 -3.95 6.37 -13.18
N HIS A 40 -3.56 6.79 -11.97
CA HIS A 40 -4.22 7.84 -11.18
C HIS A 40 -5.67 7.54 -10.79
N ARG A 41 -6.12 6.29 -10.94
CA ARG A 41 -7.46 5.84 -10.54
C ARG A 41 -7.41 4.75 -9.48
N VAL A 42 -6.25 4.59 -8.84
CA VAL A 42 -6.04 3.64 -7.76
C VAL A 42 -6.08 4.36 -6.42
N HIS A 43 -6.81 3.79 -5.48
CA HIS A 43 -6.84 4.18 -4.08
C HIS A 43 -6.34 3.01 -3.22
N VAL A 44 -5.59 3.31 -2.16
CA VAL A 44 -5.13 2.30 -1.21
C VAL A 44 -5.57 2.68 0.19
N GLU A 45 -6.34 1.81 0.82
CA GLU A 45 -6.60 1.87 2.26
C GLU A 45 -5.58 0.97 2.97
N LEU A 46 -4.86 1.52 3.94
CA LEU A 46 -3.76 0.84 4.63
C LEU A 46 -4.05 0.78 6.13
N MET A 47 -3.95 -0.41 6.71
CA MET A 47 -3.98 -0.63 8.14
C MET A 47 -2.69 -1.33 8.59
N PHE A 48 -2.16 -0.88 9.73
CA PHE A 48 -0.92 -1.39 10.29
C PHE A 48 -1.09 -1.64 11.78
N ASP A 49 -0.51 -2.74 12.26
CA ASP A 49 -0.36 -2.94 13.70
C ASP A 49 0.65 -1.93 14.26
N ARG A 50 0.18 -1.02 15.12
CA ARG A 50 0.98 0.06 15.71
C ARG A 50 2.05 -0.44 16.69
N SER A 51 2.02 -1.73 17.04
CA SER A 51 3.01 -2.36 17.90
C SER A 51 4.39 -2.45 17.21
N ASP A 52 4.43 -2.42 15.88
CA ASP A 52 5.63 -2.59 15.06
C ASP A 52 6.32 -1.25 14.74
N ARG A 53 6.76 -0.53 15.78
CA ARG A 53 7.38 0.80 15.64
C ARG A 53 8.62 0.83 14.75
N ALA A 54 9.31 -0.32 14.61
CA ALA A 54 10.52 -0.45 13.81
C ALA A 54 10.28 -0.17 12.31
N LEU A 55 9.05 -0.36 11.82
CA LEU A 55 8.69 -0.23 10.40
C LEU A 55 8.02 1.11 10.06
N ALA A 56 7.84 1.98 11.06
CA ALA A 56 7.22 3.28 10.85
C ALA A 56 7.93 4.13 9.77
N PRO A 57 9.28 4.15 9.67
CA PRO A 57 10.00 4.86 8.60
C PRO A 57 9.68 4.30 7.21
N GLU A 58 9.69 2.98 7.05
CA GLU A 58 9.45 2.27 5.79
C GLU A 58 8.02 2.46 5.32
N VAL A 59 7.05 2.33 6.23
CA VAL A 59 5.63 2.62 5.94
C VAL A 59 5.45 4.08 5.53
N SER A 60 6.11 5.01 6.22
CA SER A 60 6.06 6.44 5.86
C SER A 60 6.67 6.71 4.49
N ASN A 61 7.77 6.03 4.15
CA ASN A 61 8.37 6.09 2.82
C ASN A 61 7.42 5.55 1.75
N LEU A 62 6.77 4.41 2.02
CA LEU A 62 5.83 3.78 1.11
C LEU A 62 4.63 4.70 0.82
N ILE A 63 4.05 5.31 1.86
CA ILE A 63 2.93 6.27 1.70
C ILE A 63 3.38 7.46 0.85
N ARG A 64 4.55 8.04 1.13
CA ARG A 64 5.09 9.16 0.34
C ARG A 64 5.27 8.76 -1.13
N GLU A 65 5.85 7.61 -1.40
CA GLU A 65 6.06 7.11 -2.75
C GLU A 65 4.73 6.93 -3.49
N PHE A 66 3.72 6.33 -2.87
CA PHE A 66 2.41 6.15 -3.49
C PHE A 66 1.76 7.50 -3.81
N THR A 67 1.76 8.43 -2.86
CA THR A 67 1.21 9.78 -3.09
C THR A 67 1.95 10.56 -4.18
N ALA A 68 3.28 10.41 -4.27
CA ALA A 68 4.09 11.02 -5.32
C ALA A 68 3.77 10.46 -6.72
N ASN A 69 3.31 9.20 -6.79
CA ASN A 69 2.83 8.57 -8.02
C ASN A 69 1.34 8.83 -8.30
N GLY A 70 0.72 9.77 -7.58
CA GLY A 70 -0.69 10.14 -7.74
C GLY A 70 -1.69 9.09 -7.24
N ILE A 71 -1.24 8.15 -6.41
CA ILE A 71 -2.10 7.14 -5.78
C ILE A 71 -2.62 7.73 -4.46
N ALA A 72 -3.95 7.76 -4.30
CA ALA A 72 -4.56 8.24 -3.06
C ALA A 72 -4.37 7.18 -1.96
N VAL A 73 -3.83 7.57 -0.80
CA VAL A 73 -3.61 6.67 0.33
C VAL A 73 -4.40 7.13 1.54
N ARG A 74 -5.15 6.22 2.16
CA ARG A 74 -5.84 6.43 3.44
C ARG A 74 -5.26 5.46 4.47
N VAL A 75 -4.80 5.98 5.60
CA VAL A 75 -4.35 5.15 6.74
C VAL A 75 -5.51 5.00 7.72
N LEU A 76 -5.79 3.76 8.14
CA LEU A 76 -6.87 3.38 9.07
C LEU A 76 -6.34 3.11 10.49
#